data_AF-A0A9P7Y2A1-F1
#
_entry.id   AF-A0A9P7Y2A1-F1
#
_cell.length_a   1.000
_cell.length_b   1.000
_cell.length_c   1.000
_cell.angle_alpha   90.00
_cell.angle_beta   90.00
_cell.angle_gamma   90.00
#
_symmetry.space_group_name_H-M   'P 1'
#
loop_
_entity.id
_entity.type
_entity.pdbx_description
1 polymer ?
#
loop_
_entity_poly.entity_id
_entity_poly.type
_entity_poly.pdbx_seq_one_letter_code
_entity_poly.pdbx_strand_id
1 'polypeptide(L)'
;MAAPDLHAAVTNAERETTGTDALSLSVQDYATILEQVYKITLLPPDLDTTAEDNMLACRIYDCMDPLLVLGRQRSNEITTLFNALPSSDPSTGSTSEEHQQHEALKHKRQALLNLLTRGKLGHGCRIDPPFQVDYGHNMTLGDKVIWGPNGVALDCAPISIGDRTILGQGVRLFGATHPLNPLLRYPVRQFDFSMEIHIGKDCWLGGGVIVCPGVRIGDGVTVLPGSVVTKNVPSFTVVAGCPARVVKVLEREGCEDEWRALVAFLKSGKVESKEEEEEEGLASRRIEEFFDQWRPPAVETMALP
;
A
#
# COMPACT_ATOMS: atom_id res chain seq x y z
N MET A 1 -20.37 -38.43 -0.97
CA MET A 1 -21.03 -38.11 -2.26
C MET A 1 -19.91 -37.87 -3.26
N ALA A 2 -19.90 -38.58 -4.38
CA ALA A 2 -18.87 -38.42 -5.40
C ALA A 2 -18.92 -36.97 -5.95
N ALA A 3 -17.76 -36.34 -6.09
CA ALA A 3 -17.66 -35.05 -6.75
C ALA A 3 -18.18 -35.20 -8.20
N PRO A 4 -19.05 -34.30 -8.69
CA PRO A 4 -19.51 -34.38 -10.07
C PRO A 4 -18.30 -34.28 -11.00
N ASP A 5 -18.29 -35.13 -12.03
CA ASP A 5 -17.25 -35.15 -13.07
C ASP A 5 -17.33 -33.83 -13.86
N LEU A 6 -16.47 -32.89 -13.46
CA LEU A 6 -16.41 -31.52 -13.96
C LEU A 6 -16.17 -31.51 -15.47
N HIS A 7 -15.45 -32.50 -16.00
CA HIS A 7 -15.21 -32.61 -17.43
C HIS A 7 -16.49 -33.02 -18.18
N ALA A 8 -17.25 -33.97 -17.64
CA ALA A 8 -18.52 -34.39 -18.25
C ALA A 8 -19.58 -33.27 -18.24
N ALA A 9 -19.63 -32.46 -17.18
CA ALA A 9 -20.55 -31.33 -17.08
C ALA A 9 -20.24 -30.22 -18.09
N VAL A 10 -18.96 -29.85 -18.24
CA VAL A 10 -18.51 -28.84 -19.21
C VAL A 10 -18.73 -29.33 -20.64
N THR A 11 -18.36 -30.58 -20.94
CA THR A 11 -18.51 -31.14 -22.29
C THR A 11 -19.97 -31.35 -22.71
N ASN A 12 -20.89 -31.59 -21.78
CA ASN A 12 -22.32 -31.68 -22.09
C ASN A 12 -22.94 -30.31 -22.38
N ALA A 13 -22.55 -29.26 -21.64
CA ALA A 13 -22.99 -27.89 -21.90
C ALA A 13 -22.47 -27.36 -23.26
N GLU A 14 -21.24 -27.72 -23.63
CA GLU A 14 -20.65 -27.41 -24.93
C GLU A 14 -21.33 -28.16 -26.10
N ARG A 15 -21.91 -29.34 -25.86
CA ARG A 15 -22.60 -30.14 -26.88
C ARG A 15 -24.04 -29.71 -27.12
N GLU A 16 -24.75 -29.24 -26.10
CA GLU A 16 -26.12 -28.74 -26.27
C GLU A 16 -26.19 -27.42 -27.04
N THR A 17 -25.04 -26.74 -27.21
CA THR A 17 -24.92 -25.44 -27.90
C THR A 17 -24.33 -25.53 -29.31
N THR A 18 -24.13 -26.74 -29.88
CA THR A 18 -23.59 -26.90 -31.24
C THR A 18 -24.64 -26.64 -32.33
N GLY A 19 -25.02 -25.38 -32.48
CA GLY A 19 -25.62 -24.82 -33.69
C GLY A 19 -24.79 -23.61 -34.12
N THR A 20 -23.68 -23.87 -34.82
CA THR A 20 -22.87 -22.91 -35.58
C THR A 20 -22.78 -21.49 -35.00
N ASP A 21 -22.03 -21.32 -33.90
CA ASP A 21 -21.25 -20.12 -33.55
C ASP A 21 -20.51 -20.40 -32.24
N ALA A 22 -19.52 -21.28 -32.31
CA ALA A 22 -18.63 -21.54 -31.19
C ALA A 22 -17.62 -20.39 -31.11
N LEU A 23 -17.88 -19.37 -30.27
CA LEU A 23 -16.93 -18.52 -29.53
C LEU A 23 -17.55 -17.17 -29.08
N SER A 24 -18.57 -17.21 -28.22
CA SER A 24 -18.84 -16.12 -27.25
C SER A 24 -19.96 -16.53 -26.30
N LEU A 25 -19.62 -17.31 -25.26
CA LEU A 25 -20.49 -17.35 -24.09
C LEU A 25 -20.56 -15.93 -23.52
N SER A 26 -21.77 -15.44 -23.28
CA SER A 26 -21.97 -14.11 -22.70
C SER A 26 -21.50 -14.11 -21.24
N VAL A 27 -21.24 -12.92 -20.69
CA VAL A 27 -20.91 -12.74 -19.25
C VAL A 27 -21.98 -13.40 -18.36
N GLN A 28 -23.24 -13.39 -18.81
CA GLN A 28 -24.37 -13.98 -18.11
C GLN A 28 -24.33 -15.52 -18.11
N ASP A 29 -23.89 -16.14 -19.20
CA ASP A 29 -23.78 -17.59 -19.31
C ASP A 29 -22.70 -18.13 -18.36
N TYR A 30 -21.58 -17.41 -18.24
CA TYR A 30 -20.51 -17.76 -17.31
C TYR A 30 -20.88 -17.53 -15.85
N ALA A 31 -21.57 -16.44 -15.52
CA ALA A 31 -22.08 -16.21 -14.17
C ALA A 31 -22.99 -17.38 -13.71
N THR A 32 -23.86 -17.83 -14.63
CA THR A 32 -24.75 -18.99 -14.40
C THR A 32 -23.97 -20.29 -14.17
N ILE A 33 -22.91 -20.55 -14.95
CA ILE A 33 -22.05 -21.74 -14.77
C ILE A 33 -21.36 -21.71 -13.41
N LEU A 34 -20.80 -20.56 -13.01
CA LEU A 34 -20.10 -20.46 -11.73
C LEU A 34 -21.06 -20.58 -10.53
N GLU A 35 -22.28 -20.07 -10.65
CA GLU A 35 -23.36 -20.26 -9.67
C GLU A 35 -23.78 -21.72 -9.53
N GLN A 36 -23.95 -22.43 -10.65
CA GLN A 36 -24.37 -23.83 -10.68
C GLN A 36 -23.29 -24.77 -10.14
N VAL A 37 -22.02 -24.53 -10.47
CA VAL A 37 -20.91 -25.41 -10.10
C VAL A 37 -20.47 -25.18 -8.66
N TYR A 38 -20.40 -23.93 -8.21
CA TYR A 38 -19.80 -23.60 -6.91
C TYR A 38 -20.83 -23.18 -5.85
N LYS A 39 -22.11 -23.02 -6.20
CA LYS A 39 -23.16 -22.47 -5.33
C LYS A 39 -22.78 -21.10 -4.73
N ILE A 40 -21.93 -20.36 -5.42
CA ILE A 40 -21.54 -18.99 -5.07
C ILE A 40 -22.30 -18.08 -6.04
N THR A 41 -23.27 -17.32 -5.54
CA THR A 41 -23.93 -16.24 -6.29
C THR A 41 -22.89 -15.17 -6.61
N LEU A 42 -22.45 -15.08 -7.86
CA LEU A 42 -21.32 -14.22 -8.24
C LEU A 42 -21.75 -12.86 -8.81
N LEU A 43 -23.02 -12.71 -9.20
CA LEU A 43 -23.60 -11.42 -9.58
C LEU A 43 -25.03 -11.33 -9.05
N PRO A 44 -25.42 -10.28 -8.32
CA PRO A 44 -26.84 -9.96 -8.17
C PRO A 44 -27.43 -9.71 -9.57
N PRO A 45 -28.65 -10.21 -9.87
CA PRO A 45 -29.31 -10.06 -11.16
C PRO A 45 -29.72 -8.61 -11.51
N ASP A 46 -29.48 -7.65 -10.62
CA ASP A 46 -29.81 -6.23 -10.82
C ASP A 46 -28.60 -5.48 -11.43
N LEU A 47 -28.52 -5.50 -12.76
CA LEU A 47 -27.45 -4.92 -13.60
C LEU A 47 -27.51 -3.38 -13.74
N ASP A 48 -27.87 -2.65 -12.68
CA ASP A 48 -27.83 -1.18 -12.67
C ASP A 48 -26.46 -0.61 -12.22
N THR A 49 -25.48 -1.45 -11.90
CA THR A 49 -24.16 -1.02 -11.39
C THR A 49 -23.07 -1.13 -12.45
N THR A 50 -22.27 -0.07 -12.59
CA THR A 50 -21.16 0.00 -13.57
C THR A 50 -19.97 -0.89 -13.18
N ALA A 51 -19.02 -1.09 -14.10
CA ALA A 51 -17.75 -1.77 -13.80
C ALA A 51 -16.98 -1.07 -12.67
N GLU A 52 -17.04 0.27 -12.61
CA GLU A 52 -16.47 1.07 -11.54
C GLU A 52 -17.15 0.81 -10.19
N ASP A 53 -18.49 0.74 -10.16
CA ASP A 53 -19.23 0.42 -8.92
C ASP A 53 -18.87 -0.97 -8.40
N ASN A 54 -18.75 -1.95 -9.31
CA ASN A 54 -18.32 -3.31 -8.96
C ASN A 54 -16.88 -3.34 -8.42
N MET A 55 -15.98 -2.63 -9.09
CA MET A 55 -14.58 -2.49 -8.68
C MET A 55 -14.47 -1.86 -7.28
N LEU A 56 -15.19 -0.77 -7.01
CA LEU A 56 -15.15 -0.10 -5.72
C LEU A 56 -15.84 -0.90 -4.61
N ALA A 57 -16.86 -1.69 -4.95
CA ALA A 57 -17.54 -2.60 -4.03
C ALA A 57 -16.77 -3.92 -3.79
N CYS A 58 -15.54 -4.07 -4.30
CA CYS A 58 -14.74 -5.29 -4.18
C CYS A 58 -15.43 -6.54 -4.76
N ARG A 59 -16.25 -6.35 -5.81
CA ARG A 59 -16.89 -7.43 -6.58
C ARG A 59 -16.06 -7.75 -7.82
N ILE A 60 -16.43 -8.80 -8.55
CA ILE A 60 -15.83 -9.07 -9.86
C ILE A 60 -16.23 -7.94 -10.81
N TYR A 61 -15.26 -7.41 -11.55
CA TYR A 61 -15.49 -6.37 -12.56
C TYR A 61 -14.65 -6.61 -13.80
N ASP A 62 -15.11 -6.09 -14.94
CA ASP A 62 -14.34 -6.07 -16.18
C ASP A 62 -13.30 -4.94 -16.12
N CYS A 63 -12.03 -5.27 -15.91
CA CYS A 63 -10.93 -4.32 -15.85
C CYS A 63 -10.61 -3.67 -17.20
N MET A 64 -11.12 -4.21 -18.31
CA MET A 64 -11.01 -3.66 -19.65
C MET A 64 -12.19 -2.75 -20.04
N ASP A 65 -13.14 -2.50 -19.13
CA ASP A 65 -14.18 -1.51 -19.33
C ASP A 65 -13.58 -0.16 -19.81
N PRO A 66 -14.12 0.46 -20.88
CA PRO A 66 -13.53 1.67 -21.45
C PRO A 66 -13.35 2.83 -20.47
N LEU A 67 -14.25 3.00 -19.50
CA LEU A 67 -14.14 4.06 -18.49
C LEU A 67 -13.01 3.76 -17.50
N LEU A 68 -12.86 2.50 -17.10
CA LEU A 68 -11.76 2.06 -16.25
C LEU A 68 -10.40 2.18 -16.95
N VAL A 69 -10.32 1.83 -18.24
CA VAL A 69 -9.11 2.02 -19.06
C VAL A 69 -8.75 3.51 -19.16
N LEU A 70 -9.74 4.38 -19.43
CA LEU A 70 -9.54 5.82 -19.50
C LEU A 70 -9.09 6.39 -18.15
N GLY A 71 -9.64 5.89 -17.05
CA GLY A 71 -9.22 6.23 -15.69
C GLY A 71 -7.74 5.96 -15.45
N ARG A 72 -7.25 4.78 -15.87
CA ARG A 72 -5.82 4.42 -15.76
C ARG A 72 -4.93 5.26 -16.67
N GLN A 73 -5.36 5.53 -17.90
CA GLN A 73 -4.62 6.42 -18.81
C GLN A 73 -4.41 7.82 -18.20
N ARG A 74 -5.49 8.41 -17.66
CA ARG A 74 -5.42 9.70 -16.97
C ARG A 74 -4.45 9.67 -15.77
N SER A 75 -4.53 8.64 -14.94
CA SER A 75 -3.62 8.48 -13.79
C SER A 75 -2.15 8.40 -14.25
N ASN A 76 -1.88 7.61 -15.30
CA ASN A 76 -0.55 7.44 -15.86
C ASN A 76 0.02 8.75 -16.41
N GLU A 77 -0.78 9.56 -17.09
CA GLU A 77 -0.37 10.87 -17.59
C GLU A 77 0.04 11.81 -16.44
N ILE A 78 -0.80 11.93 -15.41
CA ILE A 78 -0.50 12.77 -14.23
C ILE A 78 0.76 12.27 -13.52
N THR A 79 0.89 10.96 -13.35
CA THR A 79 2.03 10.33 -12.68
C THR A 79 3.32 10.49 -13.49
N THR A 80 3.24 10.45 -14.83
CA THR A 80 4.38 10.72 -15.72
C THR A 80 4.88 12.15 -15.54
N LEU A 81 3.96 13.13 -15.53
CA LEU A 81 4.30 14.53 -15.27
C LEU A 81 4.91 14.72 -13.88
N PHE A 82 4.35 14.06 -12.87
CA PHE A 82 4.85 14.11 -11.50
C PHE A 82 6.28 13.56 -11.39
N ASN A 83 6.54 12.40 -12.00
CA ASN A 83 7.85 11.74 -11.97
C ASN A 83 8.91 12.48 -12.77
N ALA A 84 8.52 13.27 -13.78
CA ALA A 84 9.44 14.09 -14.56
C ALA A 84 9.92 15.35 -13.82
N LEU A 85 9.33 15.71 -12.67
CA LEU A 85 9.75 16.88 -11.89
C LEU A 85 11.11 16.60 -11.19
N PRO A 86 12.13 17.46 -11.38
CA PRO A 86 13.49 17.22 -10.88
C PRO A 86 13.53 17.14 -9.37
N SER A 87 14.28 16.18 -8.81
CA SER A 87 14.53 16.11 -7.37
C SER A 87 15.25 17.38 -6.93
N SER A 88 14.62 18.14 -6.06
CA SER A 88 15.25 19.29 -5.44
C SER A 88 15.63 18.90 -4.02
N ASP A 89 16.93 18.71 -3.78
CA ASP A 89 17.45 18.51 -2.43
C ASP A 89 17.30 19.84 -1.66
N PRO A 90 16.55 19.89 -0.55
CA PRO A 90 16.41 21.11 0.23
C PRO A 90 17.75 21.64 0.78
N SER A 91 18.79 20.80 0.88
CA SER A 91 20.07 21.13 1.51
C SER A 91 21.08 21.79 0.58
N THR A 92 20.83 21.83 -0.74
CA THR A 92 21.80 22.31 -1.72
C THR A 92 21.60 23.76 -2.17
N GLY A 93 20.50 24.40 -1.77
CA GLY A 93 20.20 25.79 -2.16
C GLY A 93 20.88 26.79 -1.23
N SER A 94 21.91 27.47 -1.71
CA SER A 94 22.61 28.53 -0.96
C SER A 94 22.08 29.93 -1.27
N THR A 95 21.26 30.07 -2.32
CA THR A 95 20.75 31.35 -2.82
C THR A 95 19.23 31.50 -2.66
N SER A 96 18.74 32.75 -2.64
CA SER A 96 17.31 33.06 -2.57
C SER A 96 16.52 32.57 -3.78
N GLU A 97 17.14 32.53 -4.96
CA GLU A 97 16.53 32.06 -6.21
C GLU A 97 16.33 30.53 -6.20
N GLU A 98 17.33 29.76 -5.75
CA GLU A 98 17.22 28.31 -5.59
C GLU A 98 16.12 27.91 -4.60
N HIS A 99 15.98 28.68 -3.52
CA HIS A 99 14.90 28.47 -2.54
C HIS A 99 13.51 28.71 -3.16
N GLN A 100 13.33 29.79 -3.93
CA GLN A 100 12.08 30.06 -4.64
C GLN A 100 11.75 28.96 -5.66
N GLN A 101 12.76 28.47 -6.38
CA GLN A 101 12.58 27.38 -7.34
C GLN A 101 12.18 26.07 -6.65
N HIS A 102 12.76 25.75 -5.50
CA HIS A 102 12.40 24.60 -4.69
C HIS A 102 10.95 24.65 -4.20
N GLU A 103 10.52 25.80 -3.67
CA GLU A 103 9.14 25.98 -3.22
C GLU A 103 8.15 25.91 -4.38
N ALA A 104 8.49 26.47 -5.55
CA ALA A 104 7.68 26.34 -6.76
C ALA A 104 7.54 24.86 -7.20
N LEU A 105 8.61 24.06 -7.11
CA LEU A 105 8.57 22.62 -7.41
C LEU A 105 7.70 21.85 -6.42
N LYS A 106 7.80 22.15 -5.11
CA LYS A 106 6.93 21.57 -4.08
C LYS A 106 5.46 21.85 -4.36
N HIS A 107 5.11 23.10 -4.66
CA HIS A 107 3.72 23.46 -5.00
C HIS A 107 3.22 22.73 -6.25
N LYS A 108 4.06 22.60 -7.30
CA LYS A 108 3.71 21.83 -8.50
C LYS A 108 3.47 20.35 -8.19
N ARG A 109 4.34 19.72 -7.39
CA ARG A 109 4.16 18.33 -6.93
C ARG A 109 2.85 18.18 -6.18
N GLN A 110 2.58 19.07 -5.23
CA GLN A 110 1.35 19.03 -4.42
C GLN A 110 0.10 19.20 -5.29
N ALA A 111 0.13 20.08 -6.29
CA ALA A 111 -0.98 20.27 -7.22
C ALA A 111 -1.26 19.00 -8.06
N LEU A 112 -0.23 18.34 -8.57
CA LEU A 112 -0.37 17.09 -9.32
C LEU A 112 -0.91 15.95 -8.43
N LEU A 113 -0.41 15.83 -7.20
CA LEU A 113 -0.92 14.82 -6.26
C LEU A 113 -2.38 15.09 -5.87
N ASN A 114 -2.76 16.35 -5.64
CA ASN A 114 -4.16 16.72 -5.40
C ASN A 114 -5.05 16.42 -6.61
N LEU A 115 -4.58 16.66 -7.83
CA LEU A 115 -5.31 16.32 -9.06
C LEU A 115 -5.47 14.81 -9.21
N LEU A 116 -4.42 14.05 -8.90
CA LEU A 116 -4.38 12.59 -8.95
C LEU A 116 -5.37 11.97 -7.95
N THR A 117 -5.39 12.46 -6.71
CA THR A 117 -6.27 11.95 -5.64
C THR A 117 -7.65 12.60 -5.61
N ARG A 118 -7.95 13.53 -6.51
CA ARG A 118 -9.17 14.37 -6.51
C ARG A 118 -9.40 15.06 -5.15
N GLY A 119 -8.33 15.55 -4.54
CA GLY A 119 -8.36 16.29 -3.27
C GLY A 119 -8.40 15.41 -2.01
N LYS A 120 -8.29 14.08 -2.12
CA LYS A 120 -8.22 13.16 -0.98
C LYS A 120 -6.79 13.06 -0.41
N LEU A 121 -6.16 14.20 -0.20
CA LEU A 121 -4.76 14.32 0.24
C LEU A 121 -4.66 15.30 1.40
N GLY A 122 -4.28 14.80 2.57
CA GLY A 122 -4.12 15.60 3.78
C GLY A 122 -2.96 16.61 3.71
N HIS A 123 -2.90 17.49 4.69
CA HIS A 123 -1.92 18.56 4.79
C HIS A 123 -0.51 18.03 5.06
N GLY A 124 0.48 18.61 4.38
CA GLY A 124 1.89 18.27 4.60
C GLY A 124 2.29 16.88 4.13
N CYS A 125 1.49 16.24 3.26
CA CYS A 125 1.89 14.99 2.62
C CYS A 125 3.09 15.18 1.69
N ARG A 126 3.93 14.16 1.60
CA ARG A 126 5.07 14.12 0.68
C ARG A 126 5.19 12.74 0.07
N ILE A 127 5.08 12.66 -1.25
CA ILE A 127 5.40 11.46 -2.02
C ILE A 127 6.65 11.78 -2.84
N ASP A 128 7.65 10.92 -2.77
CA ASP A 128 8.90 11.09 -3.52
C ASP A 128 8.81 10.34 -4.86
N PRO A 129 9.18 10.98 -5.98
CA PRO A 129 9.25 10.30 -7.26
C PRO A 129 10.44 9.33 -7.33
N PRO A 130 10.37 8.25 -8.14
CA PRO A 130 9.23 7.88 -8.95
C PRO A 130 8.12 7.24 -8.12
N PHE A 131 6.87 7.47 -8.50
CA PHE A 131 5.68 6.85 -7.92
C PHE A 131 4.82 6.24 -9.03
N GLN A 132 4.07 5.19 -8.74
CA GLN A 132 3.15 4.57 -9.69
C GLN A 132 1.83 4.22 -9.02
N VAL A 133 0.72 4.54 -9.70
CA VAL A 133 -0.63 4.23 -9.23
C VAL A 133 -1.60 3.97 -10.38
N ASP A 134 -2.56 3.06 -10.19
CA ASP A 134 -3.54 2.71 -11.23
C ASP A 134 -4.52 3.85 -11.53
N TYR A 135 -5.24 4.36 -10.53
CA TYR A 135 -6.28 5.38 -10.68
C TYR A 135 -5.97 6.68 -9.92
N GLY A 136 -5.28 6.58 -8.80
CA GLY A 136 -4.91 7.68 -7.91
C GLY A 136 -6.04 8.16 -7.00
N HIS A 137 -7.26 8.25 -7.52
CA HIS A 137 -8.41 8.84 -6.83
C HIS A 137 -9.17 7.86 -5.91
N ASN A 138 -8.76 6.59 -5.87
CA ASN A 138 -9.24 5.62 -4.90
C ASN A 138 -8.34 5.58 -3.66
N MET A 139 -7.23 6.32 -3.67
CA MET A 139 -6.41 6.53 -2.50
C MET A 139 -6.91 7.70 -1.66
N THR A 140 -6.85 7.54 -0.33
CA THR A 140 -7.05 8.62 0.65
C THR A 140 -5.86 8.66 1.59
N LEU A 141 -5.20 9.81 1.66
CA LEU A 141 -4.06 10.03 2.54
C LEU A 141 -4.45 11.04 3.62
N GLY A 142 -4.21 10.70 4.88
CA GLY A 142 -4.32 11.59 6.02
C GLY A 142 -3.24 12.68 6.03
N ASP A 143 -3.14 13.41 7.13
CA ASP A 143 -2.17 14.50 7.27
C ASP A 143 -0.75 13.97 7.47
N LYS A 144 0.25 14.64 6.88
CA LYS A 144 1.68 14.38 7.09
C LYS A 144 2.10 12.95 6.73
N VAL A 145 1.45 12.33 5.74
CA VAL A 145 1.88 11.06 5.18
C VAL A 145 3.14 11.26 4.34
N ILE A 146 4.15 10.41 4.56
CA ILE A 146 5.38 10.40 3.77
C ILE A 146 5.46 9.08 3.02
N TRP A 147 5.71 9.12 1.72
CA TRP A 147 6.00 7.94 0.91
C TRP A 147 7.31 8.13 0.17
N GLY A 148 8.31 7.31 0.49
CA GLY A 148 9.60 7.31 -0.18
C GLY A 148 9.51 6.90 -1.66
N PRO A 149 10.63 7.02 -2.39
CA PRO A 149 10.67 6.81 -3.83
C PRO A 149 10.39 5.35 -4.20
N ASN A 150 9.99 5.12 -5.44
CA ASN A 150 9.60 3.82 -6.00
C ASN A 150 8.34 3.21 -5.36
N GLY A 151 7.47 4.05 -4.79
CA GLY A 151 6.18 3.60 -4.27
C GLY A 151 5.25 3.11 -5.38
N VAL A 152 4.51 2.02 -5.11
CA VAL A 152 3.50 1.48 -6.03
C VAL A 152 2.17 1.29 -5.29
N ALA A 153 1.07 1.76 -5.88
CA ALA A 153 -0.27 1.55 -5.37
C ALA A 153 -1.20 1.03 -6.48
N LEU A 154 -1.70 -0.20 -6.35
CA LEU A 154 -2.76 -0.70 -7.24
C LEU A 154 -4.10 -0.41 -6.57
N ASP A 155 -4.60 0.82 -6.72
CA ASP A 155 -5.83 1.32 -6.07
C ASP A 155 -7.10 0.96 -6.86
N CYS A 156 -7.19 -0.27 -7.36
CA CYS A 156 -8.41 -0.86 -7.89
C CYS A 156 -9.50 -1.05 -6.82
N ALA A 157 -9.16 -0.89 -5.54
CA ALA A 157 -10.10 -0.75 -4.43
C ALA A 157 -9.65 0.42 -3.56
N PRO A 158 -10.52 0.94 -2.69
CA PRO A 158 -10.14 1.96 -1.72
C PRO A 158 -8.85 1.60 -0.96
N ILE A 159 -7.87 2.50 -1.01
CA ILE A 159 -6.65 2.44 -0.19
C ILE A 159 -6.64 3.65 0.72
N SER A 160 -6.70 3.43 2.03
CA SER A 160 -6.67 4.50 3.03
C SER A 160 -5.43 4.42 3.89
N ILE A 161 -4.73 5.55 4.03
CA ILE A 161 -3.52 5.71 4.84
C ILE A 161 -3.76 6.81 5.87
N GLY A 162 -3.66 6.48 7.16
CA GLY A 162 -3.86 7.41 8.26
C GLY A 162 -2.71 8.40 8.46
N ASP A 163 -2.98 9.43 9.26
CA ASP A 163 -2.05 10.54 9.53
C ASP A 163 -0.67 10.09 10.01
N ARG A 164 0.35 10.89 9.72
CA ARG A 164 1.74 10.72 10.20
C ARG A 164 2.34 9.36 9.88
N THR A 165 1.79 8.66 8.89
CA THR A 165 2.29 7.37 8.44
C THR A 165 3.45 7.55 7.46
N ILE A 166 4.50 6.77 7.66
CA ILE A 166 5.70 6.77 6.83
C ILE A 166 5.77 5.45 6.07
N LEU A 167 5.70 5.52 4.75
CA LEU A 167 5.97 4.43 3.83
C LEU A 167 7.39 4.64 3.28
N GLY A 168 8.27 3.69 3.52
CA GLY A 168 9.65 3.72 3.04
C GLY A 168 9.76 3.63 1.50
N GLN A 169 10.99 3.65 1.00
CA GLN A 169 11.26 3.47 -0.41
C GLN A 169 10.79 2.09 -0.90
N GLY A 170 10.19 2.02 -2.08
CA GLY A 170 9.80 0.75 -2.70
C GLY A 170 8.64 0.02 -2.01
N VAL A 171 7.90 0.68 -1.11
CA VAL A 171 6.69 0.10 -0.51
C VAL A 171 5.61 -0.06 -1.58
N ARG A 172 4.95 -1.22 -1.59
CA ARG A 172 3.92 -1.59 -2.59
C ARG A 172 2.61 -1.97 -1.90
N LEU A 173 1.52 -1.34 -2.31
CA LEU A 173 0.17 -1.62 -1.84
C LEU A 173 -0.62 -2.23 -3.01
N PHE A 174 -1.04 -3.49 -2.87
CA PHE A 174 -1.72 -4.21 -3.94
C PHE A 174 -3.19 -4.42 -3.61
N GLY A 175 -4.08 -3.58 -4.16
CA GLY A 175 -5.53 -3.74 -4.01
C GLY A 175 -6.15 -4.74 -4.98
N ALA A 176 -5.47 -5.09 -6.07
CA ALA A 176 -5.98 -6.03 -7.08
C ALA A 176 -5.51 -7.48 -6.87
N THR A 177 -6.33 -8.45 -7.26
CA THR A 177 -5.99 -9.87 -7.32
C THR A 177 -6.78 -10.58 -8.43
N HIS A 178 -6.43 -11.85 -8.68
CA HIS A 178 -7.05 -12.70 -9.69
C HIS A 178 -7.39 -14.08 -9.10
N PRO A 179 -8.28 -14.85 -9.75
CA PRO A 179 -8.54 -16.22 -9.36
C PRO A 179 -7.25 -17.04 -9.30
N LEU A 180 -7.08 -17.85 -8.27
CA LEU A 180 -5.90 -18.71 -8.15
C LEU A 180 -5.90 -19.81 -9.23
N ASN A 181 -7.07 -20.32 -9.59
CA ASN A 181 -7.23 -21.34 -10.62
C ASN A 181 -6.94 -20.74 -12.02
N PRO A 182 -5.89 -21.20 -12.73
CA PRO A 182 -5.55 -20.68 -14.05
C PRO A 182 -6.66 -20.89 -15.10
N LEU A 183 -7.52 -21.90 -14.94
CA LEU A 183 -8.67 -22.13 -15.83
C LEU A 183 -9.74 -21.04 -15.69
N LEU A 184 -9.78 -20.34 -14.55
CA LEU A 184 -10.64 -19.17 -14.36
C LEU A 184 -9.96 -17.87 -14.82
N ARG A 185 -8.63 -17.86 -14.99
CA ARG A 185 -7.85 -16.68 -15.42
C ARG A 185 -7.66 -16.60 -16.93
N TYR A 186 -7.39 -17.71 -17.59
CA TYR A 186 -6.99 -17.73 -19.00
C TYR A 186 -8.12 -17.42 -20.00
N PRO A 187 -9.35 -17.93 -19.86
CA PRO A 187 -10.40 -17.67 -20.84
C PRO A 187 -10.95 -16.24 -20.79
N VAL A 188 -10.67 -15.51 -19.70
CA VAL A 188 -11.28 -14.21 -19.40
C VAL A 188 -10.30 -13.33 -18.62
N ARG A 189 -9.17 -12.97 -19.25
CA ARG A 189 -8.12 -12.11 -18.67
C ARG A 189 -8.59 -10.70 -18.27
N GLN A 190 -9.82 -10.35 -18.62
CA GLN A 190 -10.42 -9.05 -18.37
C GLN A 190 -11.13 -8.94 -17.02
N PHE A 191 -11.27 -10.01 -16.23
CA PHE A 191 -11.99 -9.95 -14.95
C PHE A 191 -11.05 -10.02 -13.75
N ASP A 192 -11.14 -8.99 -12.91
CA ASP A 192 -10.33 -8.81 -11.71
C ASP A 192 -11.17 -8.79 -10.44
N PHE A 193 -10.48 -8.98 -9.32
CA PHE A 193 -11.01 -8.80 -7.96
C PHE A 193 -10.20 -7.69 -7.32
N SER A 194 -10.87 -6.82 -6.58
CA SER A 194 -10.21 -5.81 -5.78
C SER A 194 -10.57 -6.02 -4.30
N MET A 195 -9.66 -5.64 -3.41
CA MET A 195 -9.89 -5.65 -1.97
C MET A 195 -9.22 -4.44 -1.34
N GLU A 196 -9.95 -3.78 -0.45
CA GLU A 196 -9.48 -2.57 0.24
C GLU A 196 -8.19 -2.82 1.03
N ILE A 197 -7.35 -1.78 1.11
CA ILE A 197 -6.22 -1.74 2.05
C ILE A 197 -6.46 -0.60 3.02
N HIS A 198 -6.34 -0.89 4.31
CA HIS A 198 -6.40 0.11 5.37
C HIS A 198 -5.08 0.12 6.13
N ILE A 199 -4.46 1.29 6.22
CA ILE A 199 -3.29 1.55 7.07
C ILE A 199 -3.69 2.64 8.04
N GLY A 200 -3.59 2.35 9.34
CA GLY A 200 -3.88 3.28 10.42
C GLY A 200 -2.93 4.49 10.44
N LYS A 201 -3.08 5.32 11.47
CA LYS A 201 -2.18 6.47 11.70
C LYS A 201 -0.91 6.04 12.42
N ASP A 202 0.10 6.91 12.40
CA ASP A 202 1.37 6.73 13.13
C ASP A 202 2.11 5.42 12.76
N CYS A 203 1.86 4.88 11.57
CA CYS A 203 2.50 3.65 11.13
C CYS A 203 3.85 3.92 10.46
N TRP A 204 4.75 2.94 10.53
CA TRP A 204 5.98 2.94 9.76
C TRP A 204 6.11 1.64 8.97
N LEU A 205 6.07 1.73 7.65
CA LEU A 205 6.34 0.62 6.75
C LEU A 205 7.76 0.80 6.20
N GLY A 206 8.66 -0.10 6.59
CA GLY A 206 10.04 -0.09 6.13
C GLY A 206 10.17 -0.26 4.61
N GLY A 207 11.36 0.03 4.08
CA GLY A 207 11.61 -0.05 2.65
C GLY A 207 11.33 -1.44 2.06
N GLY A 208 10.73 -1.48 0.87
CA GLY A 208 10.44 -2.72 0.14
C GLY A 208 9.28 -3.56 0.70
N VAL A 209 8.53 -3.06 1.68
CA VAL A 209 7.35 -3.76 2.21
C VAL A 209 6.28 -3.94 1.13
N ILE A 210 5.64 -5.10 1.12
CA ILE A 210 4.49 -5.40 0.27
C ILE A 210 3.26 -5.63 1.17
N VAL A 211 2.16 -4.94 0.88
CA VAL A 211 0.86 -5.14 1.53
C VAL A 211 -0.09 -5.79 0.53
N CYS A 212 -0.57 -6.98 0.88
CA CYS A 212 -1.48 -7.76 0.04
C CYS A 212 -2.93 -7.22 0.07
N PRO A 213 -3.76 -7.62 -0.90
CA PRO A 213 -5.16 -7.22 -0.97
C PRO A 213 -5.93 -7.57 0.32
N GLY A 214 -6.83 -6.68 0.76
CA GLY A 214 -7.74 -6.93 1.89
C GLY A 214 -7.13 -6.73 3.27
N VAL A 215 -5.86 -6.31 3.35
CA VAL A 215 -5.15 -6.16 4.61
C VAL A 215 -5.52 -4.86 5.33
N ARG A 216 -5.81 -4.99 6.62
CA ARG A 216 -5.98 -3.88 7.57
C ARG A 216 -4.84 -3.86 8.59
N ILE A 217 -4.07 -2.77 8.59
CA ILE A 217 -3.00 -2.47 9.53
C ILE A 217 -3.52 -1.42 10.51
N GLY A 218 -3.51 -1.74 11.81
CA GLY A 218 -3.94 -0.81 12.86
C GLY A 218 -2.94 0.31 13.13
N ASP A 219 -3.35 1.29 13.95
CA ASP A 219 -2.52 2.43 14.33
C ASP A 219 -1.18 2.05 15.00
N GLY A 220 -0.13 2.85 14.77
CA GLY A 220 1.16 2.69 15.46
C GLY A 220 1.93 1.42 15.09
N VAL A 221 1.57 0.76 13.97
CA VAL A 221 2.24 -0.47 13.54
C VAL A 221 3.57 -0.15 12.86
N THR A 222 4.58 -0.93 13.20
CA THR A 222 5.85 -0.97 12.47
C THR A 222 5.94 -2.25 11.64
N VAL A 223 6.10 -2.11 10.34
CA VAL A 223 6.39 -3.23 9.43
C VAL A 223 7.86 -3.14 9.04
N LEU A 224 8.68 -4.10 9.45
CA LEU A 224 10.11 -4.07 9.14
C LEU A 224 10.38 -4.19 7.62
N PRO A 225 11.50 -3.61 7.13
CA PRO A 225 11.85 -3.64 5.71
C PRO A 225 11.78 -5.03 5.07
N GLY A 226 11.37 -5.09 3.80
CA GLY A 226 11.29 -6.33 3.01
C GLY A 226 10.17 -7.30 3.39
N SER A 227 9.29 -6.94 4.33
CA SER A 227 8.21 -7.84 4.77
C SER A 227 7.05 -7.91 3.78
N VAL A 228 6.36 -9.05 3.76
CA VAL A 228 5.13 -9.26 2.95
C VAL A 228 3.94 -9.47 3.89
N VAL A 229 3.09 -8.45 4.02
CA VAL A 229 1.94 -8.44 4.92
C VAL A 229 0.75 -9.08 4.22
N THR A 230 0.40 -10.30 4.65
CA THR A 230 -0.68 -11.10 4.05
C THR A 230 -1.92 -11.23 4.95
N LYS A 231 -1.91 -10.62 6.14
CA LYS A 231 -2.98 -10.71 7.15
C LYS A 231 -3.07 -9.39 7.89
N ASN A 232 -4.24 -9.13 8.49
CA ASN A 232 -4.45 -7.96 9.33
C ASN A 232 -3.44 -7.90 10.48
N VAL A 233 -3.02 -6.68 10.81
CA VAL A 233 -2.02 -6.41 11.85
C VAL A 233 -2.65 -5.56 12.94
N PRO A 234 -2.70 -6.03 14.20
CA PRO A 234 -3.22 -5.23 15.31
C PRO A 234 -2.37 -3.99 15.56
N SER A 235 -3.00 -2.91 16.06
CA SER A 235 -2.32 -1.67 16.44
C SER A 235 -1.16 -1.90 17.41
N PHE A 236 -0.16 -1.02 17.35
CA PHE A 236 1.02 -1.02 18.24
C PHE A 236 1.77 -2.34 18.23
N THR A 237 1.93 -2.94 17.05
CA THR A 237 2.75 -4.14 16.88
C THR A 237 3.87 -3.90 15.88
N VAL A 238 4.97 -4.62 16.06
CA VAL A 238 6.05 -4.73 15.10
C VAL A 238 5.89 -6.07 14.39
N VAL A 239 5.86 -6.07 13.07
CA VAL A 239 5.79 -7.28 12.24
C VAL A 239 6.97 -7.35 11.28
N ALA A 240 7.42 -8.57 10.98
CA ALA A 240 8.53 -8.81 10.06
C ALA A 240 8.37 -10.13 9.28
N GLY A 241 9.02 -10.23 8.12
CA GLY A 241 9.19 -11.47 7.36
C GLY A 241 8.26 -11.63 6.16
N CYS A 242 8.40 -12.76 5.45
CA CYS A 242 7.60 -13.13 4.29
C CYS A 242 7.13 -14.59 4.44
N PRO A 243 5.86 -14.83 4.81
CA PRO A 243 4.83 -13.84 5.19
C PRO A 243 5.09 -13.21 6.57
N ALA A 244 4.69 -11.95 6.75
CA ALA A 244 4.95 -11.17 7.96
C ALA A 244 4.28 -11.79 9.20
N ARG A 245 4.98 -11.73 10.34
CA ARG A 245 4.52 -12.20 11.65
C ARG A 245 4.84 -11.15 12.71
N VAL A 246 4.04 -11.11 13.78
CA VAL A 246 4.31 -10.27 14.95
C VAL A 246 5.61 -10.71 15.59
N VAL A 247 6.53 -9.76 15.74
CA VAL A 247 7.82 -9.96 16.43
C VAL A 247 7.89 -9.20 17.75
N LYS A 248 7.08 -8.15 17.91
CA LYS A 248 7.01 -7.36 19.16
C LYS A 248 5.64 -6.68 19.28
N VAL A 249 5.18 -6.52 20.51
CA VAL A 249 4.05 -5.64 20.84
C VAL A 249 4.64 -4.43 21.57
N LEU A 250 4.23 -3.22 21.17
CA LEU A 250 4.71 -1.97 21.72
C LEU A 250 3.80 -1.53 22.87
N GLU A 251 4.41 -1.01 23.94
CA GLU A 251 3.68 -0.33 25.01
C GLU A 251 3.25 1.06 24.54
N ARG A 252 2.08 1.52 25.01
CA ARG A 252 1.48 2.79 24.56
C ARG A 252 1.94 4.01 25.36
N GLU A 253 2.59 3.81 26.51
CA GLU A 253 2.96 4.87 27.44
C GLU A 253 4.48 4.86 27.67
N GLY A 254 5.08 6.06 27.83
CA GLY A 254 6.32 6.18 28.62
C GLY A 254 7.64 6.46 27.92
N CYS A 255 7.72 7.32 26.89
CA CYS A 255 9.04 7.73 26.35
C CYS A 255 9.11 9.13 25.72
N GLU A 256 8.03 9.92 25.70
CA GLU A 256 8.03 11.21 24.98
C GLU A 256 9.00 12.23 25.58
N ASP A 257 9.02 12.36 26.90
CA ASP A 257 9.86 13.34 27.58
C ASP A 257 11.35 12.98 27.48
N GLU A 258 11.67 11.69 27.60
CA GLU A 258 13.01 11.14 27.42
C GLU A 258 13.49 11.29 25.97
N TRP A 259 12.63 11.01 24.98
CA TRP A 259 12.93 11.25 23.56
C TRP A 259 13.14 12.73 23.26
N ARG A 260 12.30 13.62 23.81
CA ARG A 260 12.45 15.08 23.63
C ARG A 260 13.75 15.58 24.26
N ALA A 261 14.10 15.09 25.45
CA ALA A 261 15.36 15.41 26.11
C ALA A 261 16.55 14.95 25.26
N LEU A 262 16.53 13.73 24.72
CA LEU A 262 17.55 13.20 23.83
C LEU A 262 17.68 14.03 22.54
N VAL A 263 16.57 14.34 21.87
CA VAL A 263 16.58 15.15 20.65
C VAL A 263 17.08 16.57 20.95
N ALA A 264 16.75 17.14 22.10
CA ALA A 264 17.26 18.44 22.52
C ALA A 264 18.78 18.41 22.76
N PHE A 265 19.27 17.37 23.43
CA PHE A 265 20.71 17.12 23.64
C PHE A 265 21.47 16.98 22.31
N LEU A 266 20.99 16.12 21.40
CA LEU A 266 21.61 15.93 20.09
C LEU A 266 21.65 17.21 19.24
N LYS A 267 20.68 18.12 19.42
CA LYS A 267 20.63 19.41 18.72
C LYS A 267 21.51 20.49 19.35
N SER A 268 21.75 20.44 20.65
CA SER A 268 22.50 21.48 21.36
C SER A 268 24.02 21.30 21.26
N GLY A 269 24.50 20.05 21.09
CA GLY A 269 25.92 19.74 20.84
C GLY A 269 26.88 20.20 21.94
N LYS A 270 26.41 20.43 23.17
CA LYS A 270 27.23 20.92 24.28
C LYS A 270 27.59 19.82 25.28
N VAL A 271 28.89 19.73 25.58
CA VAL A 271 29.47 19.15 26.80
C VAL A 271 30.28 20.27 27.45
N GLU A 272 29.90 20.70 28.65
CA GLU A 272 30.65 21.64 29.48
C GLU A 272 31.14 20.95 30.77
N SER A 273 32.38 20.43 30.70
CA SER A 273 33.31 20.12 31.81
C SER A 273 33.39 18.68 32.35
N LYS A 274 34.51 18.36 33.01
CA LYS A 274 35.02 17.02 33.36
C LYS A 274 34.19 16.22 34.38
N GLU A 275 33.24 16.82 35.09
CA GLU A 275 32.26 16.08 35.90
C GLU A 275 31.16 15.47 35.02
N GLU A 276 30.97 15.98 33.79
CA GLU A 276 29.96 15.49 32.84
C GLU A 276 30.39 14.22 32.10
N GLU A 277 31.67 13.79 32.06
CA GLU A 277 32.08 12.55 31.37
C GLU A 277 31.50 11.27 32.02
N GLU A 278 31.30 11.25 33.35
CA GLU A 278 30.60 10.15 34.04
C GLU A 278 29.08 10.22 33.82
N GLU A 279 28.49 11.42 33.78
CA GLU A 279 27.09 11.63 33.42
C GLU A 279 26.82 11.34 31.93
N GLU A 280 27.78 11.55 31.04
CA GLU A 280 27.71 11.28 29.60
C GLU A 280 27.87 9.78 29.33
N GLY A 281 28.67 9.07 30.14
CA GLY A 281 28.68 7.60 30.17
C GLY A 281 27.36 7.02 30.67
N LEU A 282 26.73 7.64 31.68
CA LEU A 282 25.42 7.25 32.19
C LEU A 282 24.28 7.64 31.24
N ALA A 283 24.35 8.80 30.61
CA ALA A 283 23.40 9.30 29.62
C ALA A 283 23.54 8.49 28.33
N SER A 284 24.75 8.24 27.83
CA SER A 284 24.97 7.34 26.68
C SER A 284 24.46 5.93 26.95
N ARG A 285 24.66 5.37 28.16
CA ARG A 285 24.04 4.08 28.53
C ARG A 285 22.53 4.15 28.60
N ARG A 286 21.95 5.19 29.22
CA ARG A 286 20.49 5.41 29.22
C ARG A 286 19.92 5.59 27.82
N ILE A 287 20.67 6.25 26.94
CA ILE A 287 20.34 6.46 25.54
C ILE A 287 20.41 5.14 24.79
N GLU A 288 21.46 4.34 24.99
CA GLU A 288 21.59 2.99 24.41
C GLU A 288 20.50 2.05 24.92
N GLU A 289 20.20 2.04 26.22
CA GLU A 289 19.12 1.26 26.84
C GLU A 289 17.74 1.70 26.32
N PHE A 290 17.52 3.02 26.21
CA PHE A 290 16.33 3.60 25.58
C PHE A 290 16.23 3.15 24.12
N PHE A 291 17.33 3.27 23.35
CA PHE A 291 17.33 2.85 21.94
C PHE A 291 17.12 1.36 21.79
N ASP A 292 17.65 0.51 22.67
CA ASP A 292 17.44 -0.94 22.64
C ASP A 292 15.97 -1.32 22.87
N GLN A 293 15.22 -0.53 23.65
CA GLN A 293 13.77 -0.68 23.76
C GLN A 293 13.04 -0.38 22.43
N TRP A 294 13.55 0.53 21.60
CA TRP A 294 12.89 0.96 20.37
C TRP A 294 13.56 0.46 19.08
N ARG A 295 14.68 -0.25 19.18
CA ARG A 295 15.41 -0.80 18.05
C ARG A 295 14.57 -1.92 17.42
N PRO A 296 14.52 -2.00 16.08
CA PRO A 296 14.13 -3.23 15.42
C PRO A 296 14.95 -4.40 16.00
N PRO A 297 14.36 -5.58 16.21
CA PRO A 297 15.12 -6.75 16.66
C PRO A 297 16.36 -6.92 15.80
N ALA A 298 17.52 -7.10 16.45
CA ALA A 298 18.77 -7.29 15.76
C ALA A 298 18.67 -8.49 14.80
N VAL A 299 19.37 -8.43 13.67
CA VAL A 299 19.58 -9.61 12.84
C VAL A 299 20.23 -10.66 13.75
N GLU A 300 19.57 -11.80 13.96
CA GLU A 300 20.20 -12.91 14.67
C GLU A 300 21.55 -13.16 13.98
N THR A 301 22.63 -12.97 14.72
CA THR A 301 23.94 -13.43 14.31
C THR A 301 23.88 -14.96 14.30
N MET A 302 23.34 -15.54 13.23
CA MET A 302 23.73 -16.90 12.88
C MET A 302 25.24 -16.85 12.78
N ALA A 303 25.92 -17.54 13.68
CA ALA A 303 27.33 -17.85 13.49
C ALA A 303 27.48 -18.38 12.07
N LEU A 304 28.17 -17.62 11.22
CA LEU A 304 28.47 -18.06 9.87
C LEU A 304 29.22 -19.40 10.00
N PRO A 305 28.83 -20.44 9.26
CA PRO A 305 29.52 -21.73 9.28
C PRO A 305 30.99 -21.60 8.88
#